data_AF-A0A7S7NWM3-F1
#
_entry.id   AF-A0A7S7NWM3-F1
#
_cell.length_a   1.000
_cell.length_b   1.000
_cell.length_c   1.000
_cell.angle_alpha   90.00
_cell.angle_beta   90.00
_cell.angle_gamma   90.00
#
_symmetry.space_group_name_H-M   'P 1'
#
loop_
_entity.id
_entity.type
_entity.pdbx_description
1 polymer ?
#
loop_
_entity_poly.entity_id
_entity_poly.type
_entity_poly.pdbx_seq_one_letter_code
_entity_poly.pdbx_strand_id
1 'polypeptide(L)'
;MMNQELTCGGAKAMAERELAAFFQAVTELYGPEQAEASAEDWLGELMARCGLPASVREWREVSIAAAARLAGRLGPGLQGA
;
A
#
# COMPACT_ATOMS: atom_id res chain seq x y z
N MET A 1 -21.52 -20.49 8.29
CA MET A 1 -20.94 -19.36 7.54
C MET A 1 -19.51 -19.19 8.05
N MET A 2 -18.55 -19.95 7.51
CA MET A 2 -17.16 -19.92 7.97
C MET A 2 -16.35 -18.93 7.11
N ASN A 3 -15.88 -17.92 7.83
CA ASN A 3 -14.94 -16.86 7.52
C ASN A 3 -13.86 -17.23 6.46
N GLN A 4 -13.97 -16.68 5.25
CA GLN A 4 -12.95 -16.82 4.19
C GLN A 4 -11.72 -15.92 4.42
N GLU A 5 -11.72 -15.06 5.44
CA GLU A 5 -10.78 -13.92 5.52
C GLU A 5 -9.49 -14.16 6.33
N LEU A 6 -9.33 -15.31 7.01
CA LEU A 6 -8.14 -15.60 7.86
C LEU A 6 -7.19 -16.67 7.30
N THR A 7 -7.35 -17.08 6.05
CA THR A 7 -6.40 -18.01 5.42
C THR A 7 -5.25 -17.23 4.78
N CYS A 8 -4.03 -17.77 4.80
CA CYS A 8 -2.88 -17.22 4.08
C CYS A 8 -3.22 -16.91 2.61
N GLY A 9 -4.06 -17.75 1.98
CA GLY A 9 -4.58 -17.52 0.63
C GLY A 9 -5.49 -16.30 0.50
N GLY A 10 -6.41 -16.10 1.46
CA GLY A 10 -7.28 -14.91 1.48
C GLY A 10 -6.51 -13.61 1.69
N ALA A 11 -5.55 -13.61 2.62
CA ALA A 11 -4.67 -12.46 2.85
C ALA A 11 -3.83 -12.13 1.62
N LYS A 12 -3.28 -13.14 0.92
CA LYS A 12 -2.53 -12.95 -0.33
C LYS A 12 -3.39 -12.34 -1.44
N ALA A 13 -4.59 -12.87 -1.68
CA ALA A 13 -5.47 -12.35 -2.73
C ALA A 13 -5.89 -10.89 -2.46
N MET A 14 -6.10 -10.54 -1.18
CA MET A 14 -6.41 -9.16 -0.81
C MET A 14 -5.20 -8.24 -0.98
N ALA A 15 -4.00 -8.70 -0.60
CA ALA A 15 -2.76 -7.97 -0.81
C ALA A 15 -2.54 -7.64 -2.29
N GLU A 16 -2.67 -8.63 -3.16
CA GLU A 16 -2.52 -8.47 -4.62
C GLU A 16 -3.54 -7.47 -5.17
N ARG A 17 -4.80 -7.57 -4.74
CA ARG A 17 -5.86 -6.66 -5.18
C ARG A 17 -5.60 -5.22 -4.75
N GLU A 18 -5.27 -5.00 -3.49
CA GLU A 18 -5.09 -3.66 -2.92
C GLU A 18 -3.82 -3.00 -3.47
N LEU A 19 -2.72 -3.76 -3.61
CA LEU A 19 -1.49 -3.27 -4.25
C LEU A 19 -1.70 -2.95 -5.73
N ALA A 20 -2.40 -3.80 -6.49
CA ALA A 20 -2.68 -3.55 -7.90
C ALA A 20 -3.52 -2.28 -8.10
N ALA A 21 -4.57 -2.10 -7.29
CA ALA A 21 -5.42 -0.91 -7.35
C ALA A 21 -4.63 0.36 -7.00
N PHE A 22 -3.79 0.30 -5.96
CA PHE A 22 -2.92 1.41 -5.58
C PHE A 22 -1.89 1.74 -6.67
N PHE A 23 -1.19 0.73 -7.20
CA PHE A 23 -0.19 0.89 -8.25
C PHE A 23 -0.79 1.52 -9.51
N GLN A 24 -1.96 1.05 -9.95
CA GLN A 24 -2.66 1.61 -11.12
C GLN A 24 -3.01 3.08 -10.90
N ALA A 25 -3.59 3.42 -9.74
CA ALA A 25 -3.92 4.81 -9.42
C ALA A 25 -2.68 5.73 -9.40
N VAL A 26 -1.57 5.28 -8.81
CA VAL A 26 -0.32 6.07 -8.80
C VAL A 26 0.27 6.19 -10.21
N THR A 27 0.21 5.12 -11.01
CA THR A 27 0.67 5.14 -12.40
C THR A 27 -0.10 6.18 -13.22
N GLU A 28 -1.42 6.20 -13.08
CA GLU A 28 -2.29 7.14 -13.81
C GLU A 28 -2.06 8.60 -13.39
N LEU A 29 -1.80 8.86 -12.10
CA LEU A 29 -1.70 10.22 -11.56
C LEU A 29 -0.28 10.80 -11.63
N TYR A 30 0.75 9.97 -11.45
CA TYR A 30 2.13 10.42 -11.21
C TYR A 30 3.17 9.69 -12.08
N GLY A 31 2.74 8.74 -12.90
CA GLY A 31 3.59 7.99 -13.82
C GLY A 31 4.20 6.71 -13.22
N PRO A 32 4.76 5.85 -14.09
CA PRO A 32 5.21 4.51 -13.72
C PRO A 32 6.37 4.51 -12.72
N GLU A 33 7.30 5.47 -12.81
CA GLU A 33 8.43 5.58 -11.88
C GLU A 33 7.95 5.82 -10.44
N GLN A 34 6.94 6.67 -10.26
CA GLN A 34 6.35 6.91 -8.94
C GLN A 34 5.52 5.72 -8.46
N ALA A 35 4.91 4.96 -9.38
CA ALA A 35 4.16 3.76 -9.04
C ALA A 35 5.08 2.66 -8.52
N GLU A 36 6.24 2.44 -9.15
CA GLU A 36 7.26 1.49 -8.70
C GLU A 36 7.79 1.86 -7.31
N ALA A 37 8.24 3.11 -7.13
CA ALA A 37 8.70 3.59 -5.84
C ALA A 37 7.62 3.50 -4.75
N SER A 38 6.36 3.76 -5.10
CA SER A 38 5.25 3.68 -4.14
C SER A 38 4.85 2.23 -3.83
N ALA A 39 5.06 1.28 -4.74
CA ALA A 39 4.89 -0.15 -4.46
C ALA A 39 5.93 -0.66 -3.47
N GLU A 40 7.18 -0.21 -3.59
CA GLU A 40 8.23 -0.50 -2.62
C GLU A 40 7.88 0.07 -1.24
N ASP A 41 7.42 1.33 -1.18
CA ASP A 41 6.92 1.95 0.06
C ASP A 41 5.75 1.15 0.65
N TRP A 42 4.81 0.72 -0.18
CA TRP A 42 3.65 -0.09 0.25
C TRP A 42 4.07 -1.43 0.83
N LEU A 43 5.01 -2.13 0.19
CA LEU A 43 5.57 -3.38 0.71
C LEU A 43 6.35 -3.14 2.01
N GLY A 44 7.07 -2.04 2.12
CA GLY A 44 7.76 -1.60 3.34
C GLY A 44 6.79 -1.40 4.51
N GLU A 45 5.68 -0.69 4.28
CA GLU A 45 4.63 -0.46 5.27
C GLU A 45 3.92 -1.75 5.69
N LEU A 46 3.73 -2.70 4.75
CA LEU A 46 3.21 -4.02 5.08
C LEU A 46 4.19 -4.82 5.95
N MET A 47 5.48 -4.82 5.60
CA MET A 47 6.52 -5.56 6.35
C MET A 47 6.78 -4.98 7.75
N ALA A 48 6.53 -3.69 7.95
CA ALA A 48 6.69 -3.04 9.27
C ALA A 48 5.59 -3.42 10.26
N ARG A 49 4.47 -4.00 9.80
CA ARG A 49 3.36 -4.42 10.65
C ARG A 49 3.65 -5.76 11.34
N CYS A 50 3.18 -5.88 12.58
CA CYS A 50 3.20 -7.16 13.31
C CYS A 50 2.06 -8.06 12.81
N GLY A 51 2.32 -8.79 11.72
CA GLY A 51 1.37 -9.73 11.11
C GLY A 51 0.66 -9.16 9.88
N LEU A 52 -0.06 -10.04 9.17
CA LEU A 52 -0.80 -9.65 7.98
C LEU A 52 -2.11 -8.94 8.35
N PRO A 53 -2.52 -7.91 7.59
CA PRO A 53 -3.83 -7.31 7.72
C PRO A 53 -4.95 -8.35 7.65
N ALA A 54 -5.86 -8.32 8.63
CA ALA A 54 -6.97 -9.27 8.76
C ALA A 54 -8.28 -8.75 8.14
N SER A 55 -8.30 -7.49 7.68
CA SER A 55 -9.50 -6.85 7.14
C SER A 55 -9.18 -5.90 5.98
N VAL A 56 -10.17 -5.64 5.12
CA VAL A 56 -10.06 -4.65 4.03
C VAL A 56 -9.67 -3.27 4.56
N ARG A 57 -10.16 -2.90 5.76
CA ARG A 57 -9.79 -1.64 6.40
C ARG A 57 -8.29 -1.58 6.68
N GLU A 58 -7.72 -2.63 7.26
CA GLU A 58 -6.29 -2.67 7.58
C GLU A 58 -5.42 -2.67 6.32
N TRP A 59 -5.86 -3.32 5.24
CA TRP A 59 -5.18 -3.22 3.94
C TRP A 59 -5.18 -1.80 3.39
N ARG A 60 -6.31 -1.08 3.50
CA ARG A 60 -6.38 0.33 3.09
C ARG A 60 -5.46 1.23 3.90
N GLU A 61 -5.24 0.93 5.18
CA GLU A 61 -4.29 1.67 6.00
C GLU A 61 -2.84 1.53 5.49
N VAL A 62 -2.47 0.38 4.91
CA VAL A 62 -1.17 0.21 4.22
C VAL A 62 -1.09 1.16 3.02
N SER A 63 -2.13 1.19 2.19
CA SER A 63 -2.19 2.08 1.02
C SER A 63 -2.17 3.56 1.40
N ILE A 64 -2.82 3.95 2.49
CA ILE A 64 -2.78 5.33 3.01
C ILE A 64 -1.37 5.70 3.49
N ALA A 65 -0.67 4.81 4.19
CA ALA A 65 0.70 5.06 4.64
C ALA A 65 1.66 5.22 3.45
N ALA A 66 1.55 4.36 2.44
CA ALA A 66 2.31 4.48 1.19
C ALA A 66 1.99 5.79 0.45
N ALA A 67 0.71 6.19 0.39
CA ALA A 67 0.30 7.46 -0.21
C ALA A 67 0.87 8.67 0.54
N ALA A 68 0.96 8.63 1.87
CA ALA A 68 1.56 9.69 2.67
C ALA A 68 3.07 9.85 2.36
N ARG A 69 3.79 8.74 2.18
CA ARG A 69 5.19 8.75 1.73
C ARG A 69 5.34 9.33 0.33
N LEU A 70 4.49 8.90 -0.59
CA LEU A 70 4.45 9.46 -1.95
C LEU A 70 4.20 10.97 -1.90
N ALA A 71 3.24 11.44 -1.10
CA ALA A 71 2.96 12.87 -0.94
C ALA A 71 4.17 13.63 -0.37
N GLY A 72 4.90 13.06 0.59
CA GLY A 72 6.14 13.64 1.11
C GLY A 72 7.26 13.73 0.06
N ARG A 73 7.34 12.73 -0.83
CA ARG A 73 8.30 12.70 -1.95
C ARG A 73 7.94 13.68 -3.07
N LEU A 74 6.66 13.89 -3.34
CA LEU A 74 6.16 14.77 -4.40
C LEU A 74 5.96 16.23 -3.97
N GLY A 75 5.82 16.48 -2.66
CA GLY A 75 5.67 17.82 -2.12
C GLY A 75 6.95 18.66 -2.26
N PRO A 76 6.86 20.01 -2.25
CA PRO A 76 8.03 20.86 -2.11
C PRO A 76 8.69 20.52 -0.77
N GLY A 77 9.92 20.01 -0.84
CA GLY A 77 10.48 19.16 0.20
C GLY A 77 10.38 19.69 1.62
N LEU A 78 10.03 18.80 2.55
CA LEU A 78 10.53 18.85 3.94
C LEU A 78 12.02 18.50 3.95
N GLN A 79 12.83 19.32 3.27
CA GLN A 79 14.27 19.38 3.46
C GLN A 79 14.56 20.71 4.18
N GLY A 80 14.81 20.62 5.49
CA GLY A 80 15.39 21.69 6.30
C GLY A 80 14.40 22.65 6.97
N ALA A 81 14.13 22.41 8.26
CA ALA A 81 13.98 23.44 9.28
C ALA A 81 14.43 22.85 10.62
#